data_AF-A0A7S2NC88-F1
#
_entry.id   AF-A0A7S2NC88-F1
#
_cell.length_a   1.000
_cell.length_b   1.000
_cell.length_c   1.000
_cell.angle_alpha   90.00
_cell.angle_beta   90.00
_cell.angle_gamma   90.00
#
_symmetry.space_group_name_H-M   'P 1'
#
loop_
_entity.id
_entity.type
_entity.pdbx_description
1 polymer ?
#
loop_
_entity_poly.entity_id
_entity_poly.type
_entity_poly.pdbx_seq_one_letter_code
_entity_poly.pdbx_strand_id
1 'polypeptide(L)'
;HEGGLEAGSARTVRVASHNVQEHVRDGVSTFIGSLPFVKKGGVSARLMEAMLSPEVRAQQRADVTSLVARELGQQGTDAVCLQEVTGDVLTAVRELASERGWCVHA
;
A
#
# COMPACT_ATOMS: atom_id res chain seq x y z
N HIS A 1 -47.67 25.36 -3.40
CA HIS A 1 -47.34 24.00 -2.94
C HIS A 1 -46.59 23.34 -4.08
N GLU A 2 -45.28 23.57 -4.21
CA GLU A 2 -44.46 22.87 -5.22
C GLU A 2 -43.05 22.63 -4.66
N GLY A 3 -42.79 21.33 -4.47
CA GLY A 3 -41.53 20.59 -4.32
C GLY A 3 -40.25 21.34 -4.01
N GLY A 4 -39.84 21.29 -2.73
CA GLY A 4 -38.43 21.36 -2.38
C GLY A 4 -37.71 20.14 -2.97
N LEU A 5 -36.74 20.37 -3.84
CA LEU A 5 -35.71 19.38 -4.12
C LEU A 5 -34.91 19.20 -2.83
N GLU A 6 -35.19 18.12 -2.11
CA GLU A 6 -34.26 17.57 -1.13
C GLU A 6 -32.97 17.25 -1.89
N ALA A 7 -32.02 18.18 -1.84
CA ALA A 7 -30.64 17.94 -2.23
C ALA A 7 -30.16 16.82 -1.30
N GLY A 8 -30.23 15.57 -1.78
CA GLY A 8 -29.74 14.41 -1.06
C GLY A 8 -28.37 14.73 -0.52
N SER A 9 -28.24 14.72 0.81
CA SER A 9 -27.01 15.09 1.51
C SER A 9 -25.82 14.40 0.84
N ALA A 10 -25.00 15.18 0.14
CA ALA A 10 -23.82 14.66 -0.53
C ALA A 10 -22.88 14.14 0.56
N ARG A 11 -22.88 12.82 0.79
CA ARG A 11 -21.97 12.21 1.75
C ARG A 11 -20.55 12.42 1.23
N THR A 12 -19.78 13.23 1.94
CA THR A 12 -18.35 13.37 1.67
C THR A 12 -17.67 12.03 1.89
N VAL A 13 -17.12 11.45 0.81
CA VAL A 13 -16.29 10.24 0.85
C VAL A 13 -14.86 10.67 1.09
N ARG A 14 -14.21 10.10 2.11
CA ARG A 14 -12.82 10.39 2.43
C ARG A 14 -11.94 9.29 1.85
N VAL A 15 -11.02 9.68 0.96
CA VAL A 15 -10.15 8.76 0.22
C VAL A 15 -8.70 9.06 0.58
N ALA A 16 -7.99 8.05 1.08
CA ALA A 16 -6.54 8.09 1.21
C ALA A 16 -5.91 7.65 -0.12
N SER A 17 -4.85 8.31 -0.57
CA SER A 17 -4.18 8.00 -1.83
C SER A 17 -2.69 7.82 -1.61
N HIS A 18 -2.14 6.71 -2.08
CA HIS A 18 -0.73 6.37 -1.90
C HIS A 18 -0.10 5.88 -3.19
N ASN A 19 1.10 6.41 -3.49
CA ASN A 19 2.01 5.80 -4.44
C ASN A 19 2.77 4.68 -3.73
N VAL A 20 2.55 3.43 -4.16
CA VAL A 20 3.15 2.26 -3.52
C VAL A 20 4.67 2.28 -3.67
N GLN A 21 5.20 2.66 -4.84
CA GLN A 21 6.64 2.69 -5.07
C GLN A 21 7.34 3.69 -4.15
N GLU A 22 6.78 4.90 -4.00
CA GLU A 22 7.34 5.89 -3.09
C GLU A 22 7.28 5.41 -1.63
N HIS A 23 6.12 4.88 -1.21
CA HIS A 23 5.93 4.41 0.17
C HIS A 23 6.88 3.29 0.56
N VAL A 24 7.04 2.28 -0.32
CA VAL A 24 7.90 1.13 -0.02
C VAL A 24 9.37 1.47 -0.20
N ARG A 25 9.75 2.45 -1.03
CA ARG A 25 11.15 2.76 -1.32
C ARG A 25 11.95 3.10 -0.06
N ASP A 26 11.38 3.89 0.86
CA ASP A 26 12.09 4.30 2.08
C ASP A 26 12.20 3.14 3.10
N GLY A 27 11.13 2.35 3.26
CA GLY A 27 11.11 1.17 4.12
C GLY A 27 12.05 0.06 3.62
N VAL A 28 11.99 -0.23 2.31
CA VAL A 28 12.81 -1.24 1.64
C VAL A 28 14.28 -0.84 1.62
N SER A 29 14.61 0.42 1.38
CA SER A 29 16.00 0.90 1.43
C SER A 29 16.62 0.70 2.82
N THR A 30 15.84 1.00 3.88
CA THR A 30 16.25 0.77 5.27
C THR A 30 16.45 -0.72 5.56
N PHE A 31 15.49 -1.55 5.15
CA PHE A 31 15.55 -3.00 5.33
C PHE A 31 16.74 -3.62 4.60
N ILE A 32 16.97 -3.27 3.34
CA ILE A 32 18.10 -3.77 2.56
C ILE A 32 19.43 -3.36 3.20
N GLY A 33 19.53 -2.14 3.71
CA GLY A 33 20.71 -1.68 4.46
C GLY A 33 20.98 -2.44 5.75
N SER A 34 20.00 -3.18 6.27
CA SER A 34 20.13 -4.07 7.43
C SER A 34 20.56 -5.50 7.07
N LEU A 35 20.52 -5.88 5.79
CA LEU A 35 20.87 -7.23 5.35
C LEU A 35 22.40 -7.46 5.46
N PRO A 36 22.84 -8.57 6.08
CA PRO A 36 24.26 -8.79 6.42
C PRO A 36 25.19 -8.93 5.19
N PHE A 37 24.62 -9.19 4.01
CA PHE A 37 25.35 -9.36 2.75
C PHE A 37 25.41 -8.08 1.89
N VAL A 38 24.72 -6.99 2.30
CA VAL A 38 24.73 -5.70 1.60
C VAL A 38 25.65 -4.73 2.35
N LYS A 39 26.91 -4.62 1.93
CA LYS A 39 27.82 -3.60 2.49
C LYS A 39 27.34 -2.21 2.08
N LYS A 40 27.20 -1.29 3.06
CA LYS A 40 26.99 0.15 2.83
C LYS A 40 28.16 0.71 2.01
N GLY A 41 27.97 0.88 0.71
CA GLY A 41 28.98 1.44 -0.19
C GLY A 41 28.75 1.07 -1.65
N GLY A 42 27.79 1.75 -2.28
CA GLY A 42 27.54 1.68 -3.72
C GLY A 42 26.36 0.78 -4.12
N VAL A 43 25.63 1.23 -5.14
CA VAL A 43 24.63 0.45 -5.89
C VAL A 43 25.38 -0.67 -6.63
N SER A 44 25.81 -1.70 -5.90
CA SER A 44 26.44 -2.88 -6.49
C SER A 44 25.35 -3.81 -7.03
N ALA A 45 25.68 -4.69 -7.98
CA ALA A 45 24.75 -5.72 -8.47
C ALA A 45 24.04 -6.50 -7.35
N ARG A 46 24.67 -6.61 -6.17
CA ARG A 46 24.09 -7.21 -4.97
C ARG A 46 22.90 -6.45 -4.39
N LEU A 47 22.85 -5.12 -4.57
CA LEU A 47 21.69 -4.31 -4.17
C LEU A 47 20.50 -4.60 -5.07
N MET A 48 20.72 -4.70 -6.38
CA MET A 48 19.67 -5.10 -7.34
C MET A 48 19.19 -6.53 -7.07
N GLU A 49 20.12 -7.44 -6.78
CA GLU A 49 19.80 -8.82 -6.40
C GLU A 49 19.02 -8.89 -5.08
N ALA A 50 19.39 -8.09 -4.07
CA ALA A 50 18.67 -7.96 -2.82
C ALA A 50 17.26 -7.36 -3.04
N MET A 51 17.10 -6.33 -3.87
CA MET A 51 15.78 -5.75 -4.19
C MET A 51 14.81 -6.76 -4.82
N LEU A 52 15.35 -7.73 -5.55
CA LEU A 52 14.56 -8.78 -6.18
C LEU A 52 14.34 -9.99 -5.27
N SER A 53 14.96 -10.00 -4.09
CA SER A 53 14.96 -11.15 -3.20
C SER A 53 13.56 -11.42 -2.61
N PRO A 54 13.24 -12.69 -2.30
CA PRO A 54 11.96 -13.04 -1.67
C PRO A 54 11.69 -12.27 -0.37
N GLU A 55 12.73 -11.98 0.41
CA GLU A 55 12.64 -11.25 1.67
C GLU A 55 12.22 -9.80 1.45
N VAL A 56 12.83 -9.12 0.48
CA VAL A 56 12.45 -7.73 0.15
C VAL A 56 11.04 -7.68 -0.41
N ARG A 57 10.65 -8.62 -1.29
CA ARG A 57 9.27 -8.71 -1.78
C ARG A 57 8.28 -8.97 -0.65
N ALA A 58 8.62 -9.82 0.31
CA ALA A 58 7.79 -10.07 1.48
C ALA A 58 7.64 -8.81 2.34
N GLN A 59 8.73 -8.06 2.54
CA GLN A 59 8.69 -6.78 3.25
C GLN A 59 7.82 -5.76 2.52
N GLN A 60 7.96 -5.61 1.20
CA GLN A 60 7.10 -4.74 0.39
C GLN A 60 5.62 -5.06 0.56
N ARG A 61 5.24 -6.35 0.51
CA ARG A 61 3.86 -6.79 0.73
C ARG A 61 3.39 -6.46 2.15
N ALA A 62 4.22 -6.70 3.16
CA ALA A 62 3.88 -6.42 4.55
C ALA A 62 3.69 -4.92 4.80
N ASP A 63 4.56 -4.07 4.24
CA ASP A 63 4.47 -2.62 4.38
C ASP A 63 3.17 -2.09 3.76
N VAL A 64 2.83 -2.53 2.55
CA VAL A 64 1.62 -2.07 1.86
C VAL A 64 0.35 -2.61 2.53
N THR A 65 0.32 -3.87 2.95
CA THR A 65 -0.84 -4.43 3.66
C THR A 65 -1.06 -3.74 5.02
N SER A 66 0.03 -3.43 5.74
CA SER A 66 0.00 -2.65 6.98
C SER A 66 -0.51 -1.21 6.74
N LEU A 67 -0.04 -0.56 5.67
CA LEU A 67 -0.54 0.74 5.22
C LEU A 67 -2.05 0.70 4.98
N VAL A 68 -2.53 -0.19 4.12
CA VAL A 68 -3.96 -0.30 3.78
C VAL A 68 -4.79 -0.56 5.03
N ALA A 69 -4.33 -1.48 5.89
CA ALA A 69 -5.03 -1.79 7.13
C ALA A 69 -5.11 -0.59 8.08
N ARG A 70 -4.03 0.19 8.17
CA ARG A 70 -4.00 1.40 8.98
C ARG A 70 -4.95 2.46 8.43
N GLU A 71 -4.88 2.76 7.13
CA GLU A 71 -5.72 3.80 6.53
C GLU A 71 -7.20 3.49 6.67
N LEU A 72 -7.63 2.26 6.37
CA LEU A 72 -9.03 1.84 6.52
C LEU A 72 -9.46 1.63 7.99
N GLY A 73 -8.49 1.45 8.90
CA GLY A 73 -8.74 1.39 10.34
C GLY A 73 -8.87 2.76 11.02
N GLN A 74 -8.45 3.85 10.36
CA GLN A 74 -8.58 5.20 10.89
C GLN A 74 -10.03 5.68 10.80
N GLN A 75 -10.48 6.43 11.82
CA GLN A 75 -11.82 7.00 11.82
C GLN A 75 -11.99 8.00 10.67
N GLY A 76 -12.80 7.60 9.69
CA GLY A 76 -13.19 8.44 8.58
C GLY A 76 -12.28 8.34 7.36
N THR A 77 -11.67 7.19 7.07
CA THR A 77 -11.24 6.87 5.70
C THR A 77 -12.23 5.84 5.16
N ASP A 78 -12.93 6.18 4.08
CA ASP A 78 -13.92 5.28 3.44
C ASP A 78 -13.27 4.39 2.36
N ALA A 79 -12.17 4.87 1.73
CA ALA A 79 -11.49 4.14 0.67
C ALA A 79 -9.98 4.47 0.62
N VAL A 80 -9.20 3.53 0.06
CA VAL A 80 -7.77 3.70 -0.21
C VAL A 80 -7.52 3.50 -1.70
N CYS A 81 -6.88 4.47 -2.34
CA CYS A 81 -6.40 4.40 -3.71
C CYS A 81 -4.90 4.10 -3.71
N LEU A 82 -4.51 3.03 -4.38
CA LEU A 82 -3.11 2.63 -4.52
C LEU A 82 -2.66 2.82 -5.97
N GLN A 83 -1.54 3.50 -6.17
CA GLN A 83 -0.92 3.73 -7.47
C GLN A 83 0.38 2.93 -7.59
N GLU A 84 0.75 2.55 -8.81
CA GLU A 84 2.00 1.84 -9.12
C GLU A 84 2.18 0.50 -8.36
N VAL A 85 1.07 -0.23 -8.21
CA VAL A 85 1.01 -1.50 -7.49
C VAL A 85 1.53 -2.64 -8.38
N THR A 86 2.45 -3.44 -7.86
CA THR A 86 2.90 -4.68 -8.52
C THR A 86 1.87 -5.80 -8.35
N GLY A 87 1.91 -6.82 -9.22
CA GLY A 87 0.99 -7.97 -9.13
C GLY A 87 1.09 -8.73 -7.79
N ASP A 88 2.31 -8.88 -7.26
CA ASP A 88 2.55 -9.54 -5.96
C ASP A 88 1.91 -8.75 -4.81
N VAL A 89 2.00 -7.42 -4.84
CA VAL A 89 1.38 -6.55 -3.82
C VAL A 89 -0.14 -6.55 -3.95
N LEU A 90 -0.67 -6.46 -5.18
CA LEU A 90 -2.11 -6.50 -5.42
C LEU A 90 -2.74 -7.81 -4.91
N THR A 91 -2.04 -8.93 -5.08
CA THR A 91 -2.48 -10.24 -4.55
C THR A 91 -2.58 -10.21 -3.03
N ALA A 92 -1.55 -9.72 -2.34
CA ALA A 92 -1.56 -9.60 -0.87
C ALA A 92 -2.65 -8.64 -0.36
N VAL A 93 -2.90 -7.53 -1.06
CA VAL A 93 -3.99 -6.60 -0.72
C VAL A 93 -5.36 -7.27 -0.90
N ARG A 94 -5.55 -8.10 -1.93
CA ARG A 94 -6.79 -8.87 -2.13
C ARG A 94 -7.01 -9.91 -1.05
N GLU A 95 -5.96 -10.61 -0.64
CA GLU A 95 -6.02 -11.57 0.48
C GLU A 95 -6.44 -10.86 1.78
N LEU A 96 -5.74 -9.77 2.13
CA LEU A 96 -6.09 -8.94 3.28
C LEU A 96 -7.53 -8.43 3.19
N ALA A 97 -7.95 -7.93 2.03
CA ALA A 97 -9.30 -7.42 1.83
C ALA A 97 -10.35 -8.52 2.03
N SER A 98 -10.09 -9.74 1.53
CA SER A 98 -10.97 -10.89 1.74
C SER A 98 -11.11 -11.24 3.23
N GLU A 99 -10.02 -11.21 4.00
CA GLU A 99 -10.05 -11.45 5.46
C GLU A 99 -10.84 -10.38 6.22
N ARG A 100 -10.81 -9.14 5.73
CA ARG A 100 -11.42 -7.97 6.37
C ARG A 100 -12.83 -7.65 5.85
N GLY A 101 -13.30 -8.34 4.82
CA GLY A 101 -14.56 -8.03 4.14
C GLY A 101 -14.53 -6.72 3.35
N TRP A 102 -13.36 -6.29 2.89
CA TRP A 102 -13.20 -5.11 2.03
C TRP A 102 -13.33 -5.47 0.55
N CYS A 103 -13.78 -4.52 -0.26
CA CYS A 103 -13.83 -4.66 -1.71
C CYS A 103 -12.55 -4.11 -2.35
N VAL A 104 -12.04 -4.79 -3.37
CA VAL A 104 -10.90 -4.34 -4.17
C VAL A 104 -11.35 -4.13 -5.62
N HIS A 105 -11.03 -2.95 -6.16
CA HIS A 105 -11.25 -2.60 -7.56
C HIS A 105 -9.87 -2.32 -8.18
N ALA A 106 -9.54 -3.03 -9.26
CA ALA A 106 -8.24 -2.95 -9.93
C ALA A 106 -8.43 -2.94 -11.45
#